data_AF-A0A9E5UTY1-F1
#
_entry.id   AF-A0A9E5UTY1-F1
#
_cell.length_a   1.000
_cell.length_b   1.000
_cell.length_c   1.000
_cell.angle_alpha   90.00
_cell.angle_beta   90.00
_cell.angle_gamma   90.00
#
_symmetry.space_group_name_H-M   'P 1'
#
loop_
_entity.id
_entity.type
_entity.pdbx_description
1 polymer ?
#
loop_
_entity_poly.entity_id
_entity_poly.type
_entity_poly.pdbx_seq_one_letter_code
_entity_poly.pdbx_strand_id
1 'polypeptide(L)'
;MRPPEDYTRVEVRGVALNTRTIAMLQHAQTLYGGSIDMTNQGITQGSYNAGGVALSFGTHDGGGAVDISVRDLPHSWDIRWEDIPRMIDALRRAGFAAYYRDEADGMSPHIHAIAVGDADLSRAAALQLTGRYGYFRGFDALPQPDGVPQPDDSGELILCNWMRELGYEDLREAVTLYTPPYEFIVGELYQINMTWGQELNMRSGPGLAFPVVHRLPHEIEVTMVDGPRRSDGFTWWLVRLTDGTLGWSVDAIDGALTIVR
;
A
#
# COMPACT_ATOMS: atom_id res chain seq x y z
N MET A 1 -21.30 1.54 2.21
CA MET A 1 -21.79 2.65 1.37
C MET A 1 -20.68 3.06 0.41
N ARG A 2 -20.97 3.54 -0.81
CA ARG A 2 -19.95 4.15 -1.69
C ARG A 2 -19.75 5.60 -1.23
N PRO A 3 -18.53 6.03 -0.88
CA PRO A 3 -18.26 7.38 -0.40
C PRO A 3 -18.50 8.43 -1.49
N PRO A 4 -18.80 9.70 -1.13
CA PRO A 4 -19.00 10.77 -2.08
C PRO A 4 -17.69 11.16 -2.78
N GLU A 5 -17.80 11.64 -4.01
CA GLU A 5 -16.69 12.21 -4.80
C GLU A 5 -16.57 13.71 -4.51
N ASP A 6 -16.51 14.08 -3.22
CA ASP A 6 -16.36 15.46 -2.75
C ASP A 6 -15.06 15.62 -1.97
N TYR A 7 -14.10 16.30 -2.59
CA TYR A 7 -12.76 16.51 -2.07
C TYR A 7 -12.58 17.89 -1.42
N THR A 8 -13.68 18.61 -1.16
CA THR A 8 -13.64 19.91 -0.49
C THR A 8 -12.91 19.78 0.85
N ARG A 9 -11.91 20.63 1.07
CA ARG A 9 -11.13 20.63 2.31
C ARG A 9 -11.95 21.23 3.44
N VAL A 10 -11.91 20.56 4.58
CA VAL A 10 -12.57 20.95 5.82
C VAL A 10 -11.60 20.83 6.97
N GLU A 11 -11.84 21.58 8.05
CA GLU A 11 -11.02 21.55 9.24
C GLU A 11 -11.83 21.01 10.42
N VAL A 12 -11.28 20.03 11.12
CA VAL A 12 -11.83 19.45 12.34
C VAL A 12 -10.82 19.69 13.45
N ARG A 13 -11.12 20.62 14.35
CA ARG A 13 -10.25 20.97 15.50
C ARG A 13 -8.80 21.30 15.12
N GLY A 14 -8.59 22.06 14.04
CA GLY A 14 -7.23 22.40 13.57
C GLY A 14 -6.60 21.34 12.66
N VAL A 15 -7.28 20.23 12.40
CA VAL A 15 -6.80 19.14 11.54
C VAL A 15 -7.52 19.20 10.19
N ALA A 16 -6.76 19.26 9.10
CA ALA A 16 -7.33 19.28 7.75
C ALA A 16 -7.73 17.87 7.28
N LEU A 17 -8.90 17.76 6.66
CA LEU A 17 -9.42 16.58 5.98
C LEU A 17 -10.18 17.02 4.73
N ASN A 18 -10.68 16.08 3.93
CA ASN A 18 -11.67 16.39 2.89
C ASN A 18 -13.06 15.82 3.25
N THR A 19 -14.11 16.34 2.61
CA THR A 19 -15.49 15.93 2.86
C THR A 19 -15.70 14.43 2.65
N ARG A 20 -15.05 13.83 1.65
CA ARG A 20 -15.04 12.38 1.42
C ARG A 20 -14.56 11.60 2.65
N THR A 21 -13.41 11.95 3.19
CA THR A 21 -12.81 11.30 4.37
C THR A 21 -13.74 11.45 5.58
N ILE A 22 -14.32 12.64 5.79
CA ILE A 22 -15.31 12.86 6.86
C ILE A 22 -16.55 11.99 6.69
N ALA A 23 -17.11 11.90 5.49
CA ALA A 23 -18.29 11.06 5.24
C ALA A 23 -18.01 9.58 5.52
N MET A 24 -16.79 9.11 5.19
CA MET A 24 -16.35 7.76 5.53
C MET A 24 -16.19 7.59 7.05
N LEU A 25 -15.59 8.54 7.76
CA LEU A 25 -15.46 8.49 9.22
C LEU A 25 -16.81 8.50 9.93
N GLN A 26 -17.78 9.29 9.46
CA GLN A 26 -19.14 9.30 9.99
C GLN A 26 -19.84 7.95 9.78
N HIS A 27 -19.63 7.32 8.62
CA HIS A 27 -20.13 5.97 8.38
C HIS A 27 -19.46 4.95 9.31
N ALA A 28 -18.14 5.03 9.47
CA ALA A 28 -17.38 4.18 10.40
C ALA A 28 -17.88 4.36 11.84
N GLN A 29 -18.11 5.59 12.31
CA GLN A 29 -18.63 5.86 13.64
C GLN A 29 -19.98 5.18 13.88
N THR A 30 -20.86 5.22 12.87
CA THR A 30 -22.17 4.55 12.92
C THR A 30 -22.03 3.03 13.04
N LEU A 31 -21.06 2.44 12.35
CA LEU A 31 -20.79 0.99 12.40
C LEU A 31 -20.12 0.57 13.71
N TYR A 32 -19.19 1.37 14.23
CA TYR A 32 -18.45 1.12 15.46
C TYR A 32 -19.35 1.18 16.69
N GLY A 33 -20.19 2.22 16.81
CA GLY A 33 -21.18 2.37 17.89
C GLY A 33 -20.61 2.51 19.31
N GLY A 34 -19.29 2.58 19.49
CA GLY A 34 -18.65 2.79 20.78
C GLY A 34 -18.37 4.26 21.10
N SER A 35 -17.64 4.50 22.20
CA SER A 35 -17.49 5.84 22.79
C SER A 35 -16.37 6.69 22.19
N ILE A 36 -15.39 6.09 21.51
CA ILE A 36 -14.34 6.86 20.84
C ILE A 36 -14.93 7.60 19.64
N ASP A 37 -14.79 8.91 19.62
CA ASP A 37 -15.30 9.79 18.56
C ASP A 37 -14.29 9.91 17.41
N MET A 38 -14.42 9.03 16.42
CA MET A 38 -13.59 8.98 15.21
C MET A 38 -13.86 10.14 14.24
N THR A 39 -14.83 10.99 14.54
CA THR A 39 -15.23 12.10 13.65
C THR A 39 -14.71 13.45 14.13
N ASN A 40 -14.22 13.53 15.37
CA ASN A 40 -13.82 14.79 15.98
C ASN A 40 -12.77 14.61 17.08
N GLN A 41 -13.13 14.23 18.32
CA GLN A 41 -12.17 14.24 19.44
C GLN A 41 -11.04 13.22 19.30
N GLY A 42 -11.31 12.07 18.67
CA GLY A 42 -10.35 11.01 18.46
C GLY A 42 -9.34 11.29 17.34
N ILE A 43 -9.56 12.29 16.47
CA ILE A 43 -8.63 12.59 15.37
C ILE A 43 -7.37 13.23 15.95
N THR A 44 -6.22 12.56 15.81
CA THR A 44 -4.92 13.03 16.30
C THR A 44 -4.06 13.64 15.20
N GLN A 45 -4.27 13.20 13.95
CA GLN A 45 -3.62 13.75 12.76
C GLN A 45 -4.55 13.57 11.56
N GLY A 46 -4.45 14.46 10.58
CA GLY A 46 -5.26 14.40 9.36
C GLY A 46 -4.43 14.57 8.10
N SER A 47 -5.14 14.83 7.01
CA SER A 47 -4.62 14.96 5.66
C SER A 47 -3.96 16.32 5.43
N TYR A 48 -3.31 16.47 4.27
CA TYR A 48 -2.68 17.70 3.79
C TYR A 48 -1.64 18.29 4.75
N ASN A 49 -0.97 17.43 5.50
CA ASN A 49 0.02 17.79 6.52
C ASN A 49 1.46 17.61 6.00
N ALA A 50 1.73 18.17 4.82
CA ALA A 50 3.00 18.01 4.13
C ALA A 50 4.19 18.45 5.00
N GLY A 51 5.09 17.52 5.32
CA GLY A 51 6.25 17.78 6.18
C GLY A 51 5.92 18.04 7.66
N GLY A 52 4.67 17.82 8.09
CA GLY A 52 4.24 18.06 9.47
C GLY A 52 4.73 17.01 10.46
N VAL A 53 4.89 15.75 10.03
CA VAL A 53 5.39 14.65 10.88
C VAL A 53 6.35 13.78 10.08
N ALA A 54 7.65 13.84 10.40
CA ALA A 54 8.70 13.09 9.70
C ALA A 54 8.47 11.57 9.74
N LEU A 55 7.91 11.05 10.85
CA LEU A 55 7.61 9.63 11.05
C LEU A 55 6.43 9.10 10.20
N SER A 56 5.68 9.98 9.55
CA SER A 56 4.57 9.58 8.68
C SER A 56 5.01 9.19 7.26
N PHE A 57 6.30 9.36 6.93
CA PHE A 57 6.85 9.08 5.59
C PHE A 57 6.07 9.71 4.43
N GLY A 58 5.41 10.85 4.69
CA GLY A 58 4.63 11.61 3.72
C GLY A 58 3.23 11.06 3.42
N THR A 59 2.74 10.05 4.15
CA THR A 59 1.40 9.49 3.91
C THR A 59 0.31 10.55 4.07
N HIS A 60 0.49 11.49 5.01
CA HIS A 60 -0.43 12.59 5.26
C HIS A 60 -0.24 13.81 4.37
N ASP A 61 0.69 13.80 3.40
CA ASP A 61 0.97 14.98 2.57
C ASP A 61 -0.21 15.34 1.64
N GLY A 62 -1.07 14.36 1.35
CA GLY A 62 -2.28 14.50 0.52
C GLY A 62 -3.58 14.28 1.31
N GLY A 63 -4.68 14.11 0.59
CA GLY A 63 -6.00 13.74 1.11
C GLY A 63 -6.06 12.30 1.64
N GLY A 64 -7.19 11.93 2.23
CA GLY A 64 -7.54 10.54 2.57
C GLY A 64 -6.85 9.90 3.79
N ALA A 65 -5.76 10.48 4.32
CA ALA A 65 -5.06 9.94 5.48
C ALA A 65 -5.56 10.55 6.80
N VAL A 66 -5.72 9.73 7.85
CA VAL A 66 -6.13 10.15 9.19
C VAL A 66 -5.57 9.21 10.26
N ASP A 67 -5.13 9.78 11.39
CA ASP A 67 -4.77 9.04 12.59
C ASP A 67 -5.81 9.28 13.67
N ILE A 68 -6.22 8.20 14.32
CA ILE A 68 -7.31 8.19 15.30
C ILE A 68 -6.79 7.59 16.60
N SER A 69 -6.93 8.31 17.71
CA SER A 69 -6.59 7.80 19.03
C SER A 69 -7.43 6.58 19.40
N VAL A 70 -6.79 5.64 20.10
CA VAL A 70 -7.45 4.48 20.72
C VAL A 70 -7.67 4.66 22.22
N ARG A 71 -7.44 5.87 22.73
CA ARG A 71 -7.56 6.21 24.16
C ARG A 71 -8.95 6.74 24.48
N ASP A 72 -9.35 6.62 25.75
CA ASP A 72 -10.65 7.10 26.26
C ASP A 72 -10.71 8.63 26.42
N LEU A 73 -10.43 9.37 25.35
CA LEU A 73 -10.42 10.82 25.37
C LEU A 73 -11.84 11.39 25.42
N PRO A 74 -12.06 12.51 26.14
CA PRO A 74 -11.08 13.26 26.95
C PRO A 74 -11.01 12.78 28.42
N HIS A 75 -11.62 11.65 28.75
CA HIS A 75 -11.82 11.19 30.14
C HIS A 75 -10.54 10.65 30.78
N SER A 76 -9.78 9.82 30.05
CA SER A 76 -8.51 9.28 30.53
C SER A 76 -7.52 9.03 29.38
N TRP A 77 -6.29 8.67 29.76
CA TRP A 77 -5.26 8.23 28.82
C TRP A 77 -5.25 6.71 28.63
N ASP A 78 -6.22 5.99 29.18
CA ASP A 78 -6.27 4.54 29.09
C ASP A 78 -6.60 4.12 27.65
N ILE A 79 -5.91 3.08 27.17
CA ILE A 79 -6.18 2.48 25.86
C ILE A 79 -7.42 1.61 25.99
N ARG A 80 -8.38 1.80 25.08
CA ARG A 80 -9.58 0.98 25.01
C ARG A 80 -9.34 -0.24 24.11
N TRP A 81 -8.62 -1.22 24.63
CA TRP A 81 -8.22 -2.42 23.88
C TRP A 81 -9.39 -3.17 23.22
N GLU A 82 -10.55 -3.19 23.88
CA GLU A 82 -11.78 -3.82 23.37
C GLU A 82 -12.45 -3.04 22.22
N ASP A 83 -12.11 -1.77 22.04
CA ASP A 83 -12.62 -0.92 20.98
C ASP A 83 -11.79 -1.03 19.70
N ILE A 84 -10.47 -1.26 19.81
CA ILE A 84 -9.53 -1.28 18.67
C ILE A 84 -10.00 -2.20 17.52
N PRO A 85 -10.26 -3.50 17.72
CA PRO A 85 -10.69 -4.38 16.62
C PRO A 85 -12.06 -3.97 16.05
N ARG A 86 -12.95 -3.39 16.87
CA ARG A 86 -14.27 -2.90 16.41
C ARG A 86 -14.16 -1.62 15.60
N MET A 87 -13.25 -0.72 15.97
CA MET A 87 -12.94 0.48 15.21
C MET A 87 -12.31 0.12 13.86
N ILE A 88 -11.36 -0.82 13.84
CA ILE A 88 -10.73 -1.30 12.61
C ILE A 88 -11.75 -1.94 11.66
N ASP A 89 -12.62 -2.83 12.15
CA ASP A 89 -13.71 -3.41 11.35
C ASP A 89 -14.61 -2.31 10.77
N ALA A 90 -15.02 -1.36 11.60
CA ALA A 90 -15.89 -0.26 11.19
C ALA A 90 -15.24 0.65 10.13
N LEU A 91 -13.96 1.00 10.30
CA LEU A 91 -13.19 1.79 9.33
C LEU A 91 -13.05 1.03 8.01
N ARG A 92 -12.68 -0.26 8.06
CA ARG A 92 -12.52 -1.08 6.86
C ARG A 92 -13.83 -1.26 6.09
N ARG A 93 -14.95 -1.46 6.78
CA ARG A 93 -16.30 -1.51 6.19
C ARG A 93 -16.77 -0.16 5.65
N ALA A 94 -16.28 0.95 6.22
CA ALA A 94 -16.55 2.30 5.72
C ALA A 94 -15.69 2.68 4.51
N GLY A 95 -14.58 1.97 4.29
CA GLY A 95 -13.79 2.03 3.09
C GLY A 95 -12.32 2.41 3.27
N PHE A 96 -11.80 2.31 4.49
CA PHE A 96 -10.41 2.58 4.78
C PHE A 96 -9.56 1.30 4.71
N ALA A 97 -8.31 1.43 4.28
CA ALA A 97 -7.26 0.56 4.83
C ALA A 97 -6.90 1.10 6.21
N ALA A 98 -7.00 0.29 7.27
CA ALA A 98 -6.82 0.78 8.65
C ALA A 98 -5.97 -0.18 9.47
N TYR A 99 -5.00 0.35 10.21
CA TYR A 99 -3.97 -0.39 10.94
C TYR A 99 -3.86 0.13 12.36
N TYR A 100 -3.74 -0.76 13.33
CA TYR A 100 -3.30 -0.36 14.67
C TYR A 100 -1.79 -0.09 14.64
N ARG A 101 -1.37 0.93 15.39
CA ARG A 101 0.03 1.30 15.59
C ARG A 101 0.30 1.54 17.04
N ASP A 102 1.48 1.13 17.51
CA ASP A 102 1.90 1.38 18.89
C ASP A 102 3.42 1.55 19.06
N GLU A 103 3.88 1.40 20.30
CA GLU A 103 5.27 1.57 20.69
C GLU A 103 6.20 0.55 20.02
N ALA A 104 5.71 -0.64 19.65
CA ALA A 104 6.47 -1.62 18.88
C ALA A 104 6.81 -1.08 17.47
N ASP A 105 5.97 -0.20 16.93
CA ASP A 105 6.20 0.53 15.67
C ASP A 105 6.95 1.86 15.87
N GLY A 106 7.32 2.19 17.11
CA GLY A 106 7.92 3.49 17.46
C GLY A 106 6.92 4.66 17.43
N MET A 107 5.62 4.39 17.59
CA MET A 107 4.55 5.38 17.51
C MET A 107 3.73 5.43 18.81
N SER A 108 3.04 6.55 19.06
CA SER A 108 2.00 6.55 20.12
C SER A 108 0.84 5.65 19.68
N PRO A 109 0.18 4.89 20.57
CA PRO A 109 -1.00 4.09 20.24
C PRO A 109 -2.08 4.86 19.47
N HIS A 110 -2.36 4.45 18.23
CA HIS A 110 -3.40 5.02 17.36
C HIS A 110 -3.82 4.01 16.27
N ILE A 111 -4.89 4.33 15.55
CA ILE A 111 -5.24 3.67 14.29
C ILE A 111 -4.87 4.63 13.16
N HIS A 112 -4.00 4.17 12.26
CA HIS A 112 -3.68 4.85 11.01
C HIS A 112 -4.63 4.35 9.92
N ALA A 113 -5.30 5.26 9.21
CA ALA A 113 -6.27 4.91 8.19
C ALA A 113 -6.13 5.71 6.88
N ILE A 114 -6.23 5.01 5.75
CA ILE A 114 -6.15 5.56 4.39
C ILE A 114 -7.47 5.33 3.65
N ALA A 115 -8.12 6.40 3.20
CA ALA A 115 -9.38 6.36 2.47
C ALA A 115 -9.16 5.80 1.05
N VAL A 116 -9.67 4.59 0.78
CA VAL A 116 -9.52 3.94 -0.53
C VAL A 116 -10.21 4.77 -1.63
N GLY A 117 -9.53 4.95 -2.76
CA GLY A 117 -10.05 5.70 -3.90
C GLY A 117 -10.18 7.21 -3.67
N ASP A 118 -9.54 7.76 -2.63
CA ASP A 118 -9.42 9.22 -2.52
C ASP A 118 -8.49 9.74 -3.64
N ALA A 119 -8.92 10.74 -4.39
CA ALA A 119 -8.19 11.26 -5.55
C ALA A 119 -6.99 12.13 -5.14
N ASP A 120 -6.99 12.63 -3.90
CA ASP A 120 -5.95 13.52 -3.38
C ASP A 120 -4.87 12.75 -2.59
N LEU A 121 -4.91 11.41 -2.55
CA LEU A 121 -3.91 10.61 -1.84
C LEU A 121 -2.48 11.02 -2.21
N SER A 122 -1.62 11.13 -1.20
CA SER A 122 -0.18 11.18 -1.43
C SER A 122 0.30 9.88 -2.09
N ARG A 123 1.43 9.92 -2.78
CA ARG A 123 2.05 8.70 -3.32
C ARG A 123 2.34 7.67 -2.22
N ALA A 124 2.77 8.12 -1.05
CA ALA A 124 3.04 7.25 0.09
C ALA A 124 1.76 6.57 0.61
N ALA A 125 0.65 7.31 0.73
CA ALA A 125 -0.64 6.74 1.12
C ALA A 125 -1.19 5.76 0.07
N ALA A 126 -1.06 6.07 -1.23
CA ALA A 126 -1.44 5.14 -2.29
C ALA A 126 -0.65 3.82 -2.21
N LEU A 127 0.64 3.87 -1.88
CA LEU A 127 1.48 2.68 -1.70
C LEU A 127 1.08 1.83 -0.49
N GLN A 128 0.49 2.43 0.56
CA GLN A 128 -0.09 1.65 1.66
C GLN A 128 -1.34 0.87 1.23
N LEU A 129 -1.97 1.20 0.10
CA LEU A 129 -3.09 0.41 -0.42
C LEU A 129 -2.61 -0.75 -1.29
N THR A 130 -1.82 -0.46 -2.33
CA THR A 130 -1.53 -1.40 -3.43
C THR A 130 -0.04 -1.71 -3.61
N GLY A 131 0.84 -0.96 -2.96
CA GLY A 131 2.28 -1.16 -3.01
C GLY A 131 2.70 -2.48 -2.37
N ARG A 132 4.01 -2.73 -2.36
CA ARG A 132 4.60 -3.99 -1.87
C ARG A 132 4.18 -4.40 -0.46
N TYR A 133 3.98 -3.42 0.42
CA TYR A 133 3.57 -3.60 1.82
C TYR A 133 2.07 -3.36 2.02
N GLY A 134 1.30 -3.16 0.95
CA GLY A 134 -0.01 -2.57 1.03
C GLY A 134 -1.14 -3.48 1.53
N TYR A 135 -2.21 -2.84 1.98
CA TYR A 135 -3.45 -3.41 2.48
C TYR A 135 -3.97 -4.56 1.64
N PHE A 136 -4.10 -4.33 0.33
CA PHE A 136 -4.74 -5.29 -0.56
C PHE A 136 -3.91 -6.56 -0.77
N ARG A 137 -2.66 -6.57 -0.32
CA ARG A 137 -1.77 -7.75 -0.30
C ARG A 137 -1.74 -8.46 1.05
N GLY A 138 -2.49 -7.97 2.04
CA GLY A 138 -2.55 -8.55 3.39
C GLY A 138 -1.38 -8.15 4.30
N PHE A 139 -0.74 -7.02 4.01
CA PHE A 139 0.44 -6.55 4.75
C PHE A 139 0.15 -5.27 5.54
N ASP A 140 0.98 -5.04 6.55
CA ASP A 140 0.85 -4.01 7.57
C ASP A 140 1.16 -2.58 7.10
N ALA A 141 1.50 -2.37 5.82
CA ALA A 141 1.87 -1.07 5.24
C ALA A 141 3.12 -0.38 5.85
N LEU A 142 3.96 -1.11 6.60
CA LEU A 142 5.23 -0.60 7.14
C LEU A 142 6.42 -1.17 6.35
N PRO A 143 7.19 -0.32 5.64
CA PRO A 143 8.43 -0.74 5.01
C PRO A 143 9.46 -1.22 6.03
N GLN A 144 9.90 -2.47 5.88
CA GLN A 144 10.91 -3.08 6.75
C GLN A 144 12.35 -2.85 6.23
N PRO A 145 13.37 -2.72 7.10
CA PRO A 145 14.76 -2.56 6.68
C PRO A 145 15.30 -3.72 5.84
N ASP A 146 14.82 -4.94 6.09
CA ASP A 146 15.16 -6.15 5.32
C ASP A 146 14.38 -6.26 4.00
N GLY A 147 13.42 -5.37 3.78
CA GLY A 147 12.57 -5.35 2.61
C GLY A 147 11.46 -6.40 2.62
N VAL A 148 11.23 -7.14 3.71
CA VAL A 148 10.21 -8.20 3.78
C VAL A 148 8.90 -7.63 4.34
N PRO A 149 7.78 -7.66 3.59
CA PRO A 149 6.49 -7.23 4.13
C PRO A 149 6.03 -8.09 5.30
N GLN A 150 5.52 -7.46 6.35
CA GLN A 150 4.93 -8.17 7.49
C GLN A 150 3.42 -8.33 7.30
N PRO A 151 2.84 -9.48 7.67
CA PRO A 151 1.40 -9.67 7.67
C PRO A 151 0.70 -8.62 8.54
N ASP A 152 -0.45 -8.15 8.06
CA ASP A 152 -1.33 -7.31 8.86
C ASP A 152 -2.10 -8.16 9.89
N ASP A 153 -1.83 -7.93 11.18
CA ASP A 153 -2.49 -8.58 12.31
C ASP A 153 -3.58 -7.71 12.96
N SER A 154 -3.82 -6.50 12.44
CA SER A 154 -4.79 -5.55 12.97
C SER A 154 -6.24 -5.96 12.72
N GLY A 155 -6.50 -6.77 11.68
CA GLY A 155 -7.82 -7.30 11.37
C GLY A 155 -7.94 -7.91 9.97
N GLU A 156 -9.17 -8.27 9.59
CA GLU A 156 -9.45 -8.86 8.28
C GLU A 156 -9.47 -7.84 7.14
N LEU A 157 -8.94 -8.23 5.97
CA LEU A 157 -9.08 -7.43 4.75
C LEU A 157 -10.55 -7.37 4.33
N ILE A 158 -11.06 -6.17 4.07
CA ILE A 158 -12.40 -5.93 3.59
C ILE A 158 -12.32 -5.19 2.25
N LEU A 159 -12.86 -5.83 1.22
CA LEU A 159 -12.93 -5.27 -0.13
C LEU A 159 -14.39 -5.07 -0.52
N CYS A 160 -14.83 -3.81 -0.51
CA CYS A 160 -16.20 -3.43 -0.87
C CYS A 160 -16.43 -3.52 -2.39
N ASN A 161 -17.67 -3.78 -2.83
CA ASN A 161 -17.99 -3.85 -4.27
C ASN A 161 -17.60 -2.59 -5.05
N TRP A 162 -17.82 -1.40 -4.48
CA TRP A 162 -17.43 -0.14 -5.13
C TRP A 162 -15.90 0.03 -5.25
N MET A 163 -15.11 -0.59 -4.38
CA MET A 163 -13.65 -0.60 -4.53
C MET A 163 -13.25 -1.46 -5.71
N ARG A 164 -13.92 -2.60 -5.92
CA ARG A 164 -13.74 -3.44 -7.12
C ARG A 164 -14.10 -2.71 -8.40
N GLU A 165 -15.17 -1.92 -8.38
CA GLU A 165 -15.54 -1.05 -9.51
C GLU A 165 -14.47 0.01 -9.83
N LEU A 166 -13.67 0.42 -8.83
CA LEU A 166 -12.51 1.30 -9.01
C LEU A 166 -11.22 0.56 -9.38
N GLY A 167 -11.26 -0.77 -9.51
CA GLY A 167 -10.12 -1.61 -9.89
C GLY A 167 -9.27 -2.12 -8.74
N TYR A 168 -9.71 -1.99 -7.48
CA TYR A 168 -9.04 -2.63 -6.35
C TYR A 168 -9.45 -4.11 -6.23
N GLU A 169 -8.47 -4.96 -5.93
CA GLU A 169 -8.64 -6.41 -5.85
C GLU A 169 -8.02 -6.96 -4.57
N ASP A 170 -8.39 -8.18 -4.19
CA ASP A 170 -7.67 -8.93 -3.15
C ASP A 170 -6.45 -9.56 -3.79
N LEU A 171 -5.28 -8.98 -3.50
CA LEU A 171 -4.00 -9.36 -4.08
C LEU A 171 -3.29 -10.44 -3.24
N ARG A 172 -3.89 -10.94 -2.15
CA ARG A 172 -3.33 -12.05 -1.35
C ARG A 172 -3.29 -13.34 -2.17
N GLU A 173 -4.32 -13.58 -2.99
CA GLU A 173 -4.41 -14.78 -3.83
C GLU A 173 -3.66 -14.66 -5.17
N ALA A 174 -3.24 -13.45 -5.56
CA ALA A 174 -2.35 -13.27 -6.70
C ALA A 174 -0.99 -13.97 -6.50
N VAL A 175 -0.65 -14.35 -5.27
CA VAL A 175 0.57 -15.10 -4.92
C VAL A 175 0.46 -16.60 -5.27
N THR A 176 -0.74 -17.18 -5.32
CA THR A 176 -0.92 -18.63 -5.57
C THR A 176 -1.35 -18.99 -7.00
N LEU A 177 -1.85 -18.05 -7.82
CA LEU A 177 -2.28 -18.35 -9.20
C LEU A 177 -1.79 -17.38 -10.28
N TYR A 178 -0.87 -16.44 -10.01
CA TYR A 178 -0.20 -15.74 -11.10
C TYR A 178 0.75 -16.69 -11.84
N THR A 179 0.18 -17.46 -12.75
CA THR A 179 0.85 -17.83 -14.00
C THR A 179 0.62 -16.60 -14.87
N PRO A 180 1.64 -15.79 -15.19
CA PRO A 180 1.44 -14.74 -16.18
C PRO A 180 0.75 -15.37 -17.41
N PRO A 181 -0.22 -14.68 -18.04
CA PRO A 181 -0.91 -15.22 -19.22
C PRO A 181 0.04 -15.49 -20.41
N TYR A 182 1.31 -15.16 -20.25
CA TYR A 182 2.43 -15.46 -21.11
C TYR A 182 3.48 -16.23 -20.28
N GLU A 183 3.85 -17.43 -20.73
CA GLU A 183 5.12 -18.03 -20.31
C GLU A 183 6.20 -17.43 -21.21
N PHE A 184 7.25 -16.84 -20.64
CA PHE A 184 8.36 -16.40 -21.47
C PHE A 184 9.05 -17.63 -22.06
N ILE A 185 9.28 -17.59 -23.37
CA ILE A 185 9.94 -18.67 -24.09
C ILE A 185 11.43 -18.42 -24.01
N VAL A 186 12.14 -19.33 -23.35
CA VAL A 186 13.62 -19.31 -23.31
C VAL A 186 14.17 -19.35 -24.72
N GLY A 187 15.09 -18.43 -25.02
CA GLY A 187 15.71 -18.25 -26.33
C GLY A 187 15.10 -17.12 -27.16
N GLU A 188 13.92 -16.60 -26.81
CA GLU A 188 13.26 -15.51 -27.54
C GLU A 188 13.70 -14.12 -27.03
N LEU A 189 13.46 -13.10 -27.88
CA LEU A 189 13.68 -11.69 -27.56
C LEU A 189 12.42 -11.07 -26.93
N TYR A 190 12.67 -10.18 -25.97
CA TYR A 190 11.67 -9.38 -25.26
C TYR A 190 12.19 -7.94 -25.09
N GLN A 191 11.29 -7.01 -24.83
CA GLN A 191 11.59 -5.61 -24.56
C GLN A 191 11.35 -5.25 -23.10
N ILE A 192 12.19 -4.37 -22.57
CA ILE A 192 12.03 -3.81 -21.23
C ILE A 192 11.00 -2.68 -21.26
N ASN A 193 9.96 -2.81 -20.44
CA ASN A 193 8.84 -1.88 -20.36
C ASN A 193 8.85 -1.09 -19.04
N MET A 194 9.61 0.01 -19.01
CA MET A 194 9.62 0.95 -17.88
C MET A 194 8.93 2.28 -18.20
N THR A 195 8.44 3.00 -17.20
CA THR A 195 7.88 4.36 -17.40
C THR A 195 8.99 5.42 -17.47
N TRP A 196 8.70 6.56 -18.11
CA TRP A 196 9.63 7.63 -18.45
C TRP A 196 10.72 7.94 -17.40
N GLY A 197 11.95 7.58 -17.72
CA GLY A 197 13.15 7.84 -16.90
C GLY A 197 13.45 6.79 -15.82
N GLN A 198 12.64 5.73 -15.70
CA GLN A 198 12.92 4.60 -14.83
C GLN A 198 13.73 3.51 -15.56
N GLU A 199 14.54 2.79 -14.79
CA GLU A 199 15.32 1.64 -15.28
C GLU A 199 14.97 0.40 -14.46
N LEU A 200 14.91 -0.75 -15.11
CA LEU A 200 14.73 -2.04 -14.45
C LEU A 200 16.06 -2.52 -13.89
N ASN A 201 16.11 -2.88 -12.61
CA ASN A 201 17.33 -3.44 -12.04
C ASN A 201 17.56 -4.86 -12.57
N MET A 202 18.77 -5.12 -13.05
CA MET A 202 19.27 -6.45 -13.37
C MET A 202 20.31 -6.85 -12.33
N ARG A 203 20.13 -8.01 -11.69
CA ARG A 203 20.91 -8.47 -10.52
C ARG A 203 21.73 -9.71 -10.82
N SER A 204 22.76 -9.97 -10.01
CA SER A 204 23.60 -11.18 -10.20
C SER A 204 22.88 -12.49 -9.84
N GLY A 205 21.74 -12.42 -9.15
CA GLY A 205 20.93 -13.59 -8.77
C GLY A 205 19.45 -13.24 -8.61
N PRO A 206 18.58 -14.27 -8.54
CA PRO A 206 17.13 -14.13 -8.48
C PRO A 206 16.67 -13.74 -7.07
N GLY A 207 16.90 -12.47 -6.70
CA GLY A 207 16.47 -11.94 -5.42
C GLY A 207 17.04 -10.56 -5.10
N LEU A 208 16.44 -9.89 -4.12
CA LEU A 208 16.84 -8.53 -3.72
C LEU A 208 18.16 -8.48 -2.98
N ALA A 209 18.58 -9.58 -2.34
CA ALA A 209 19.85 -9.70 -1.66
C ALA A 209 21.06 -9.72 -2.61
N PHE A 210 20.84 -9.99 -3.91
CA PHE A 210 21.91 -10.02 -4.90
C PHE A 210 22.22 -8.60 -5.42
N PRO A 211 23.50 -8.23 -5.62
CA PRO A 211 23.87 -6.92 -6.13
C PRO A 211 23.28 -6.64 -7.52
N VAL A 212 22.95 -5.37 -7.76
CA VAL A 212 22.56 -4.87 -9.10
C VAL A 212 23.81 -4.83 -9.97
N VAL A 213 23.79 -5.55 -11.09
CA VAL A 213 24.88 -5.64 -12.06
C VAL A 213 24.65 -4.76 -13.29
N HIS A 214 23.39 -4.42 -13.58
CA HIS A 214 23.04 -3.47 -14.64
C HIS A 214 21.69 -2.81 -14.35
N ARG A 215 21.41 -1.71 -15.03
CA ARG A 215 20.10 -1.06 -15.05
C ARG A 215 19.63 -0.98 -16.49
N LEU A 216 18.43 -1.49 -16.75
CA LEU A 216 17.90 -1.67 -18.09
C LEU A 216 16.91 -0.52 -18.39
N PRO A 217 17.23 0.39 -19.33
CA PRO A 217 16.29 1.42 -19.76
C PRO A 217 15.04 0.84 -20.43
N HIS A 218 14.00 1.67 -20.57
CA HIS A 218 12.85 1.35 -21.41
C HIS A 218 13.28 1.06 -22.87
N GLU A 219 12.52 0.19 -23.56
CA GLU A 219 12.69 -0.21 -24.97
C GLU A 219 13.96 -0.98 -25.30
N ILE A 220 14.84 -1.28 -24.34
CA ILE A 220 15.98 -2.16 -24.64
C ILE A 220 15.53 -3.61 -24.82
N GLU A 221 16.19 -4.31 -25.72
CA GLU A 221 15.95 -5.72 -25.99
C GLU A 221 16.79 -6.63 -25.09
N VAL A 222 16.18 -7.73 -24.65
CA VAL A 222 16.82 -8.79 -23.89
C VAL A 222 16.42 -10.15 -24.44
N THR A 223 17.35 -11.11 -24.43
CA THR A 223 17.03 -12.51 -24.68
C THR A 223 16.68 -13.19 -23.36
N MET A 224 15.58 -13.94 -23.34
CA MET A 224 15.21 -14.78 -22.20
C MET A 224 16.10 -16.02 -22.13
N VAL A 225 16.75 -16.29 -20.99
CA VAL A 225 17.75 -17.38 -20.87
C VAL A 225 17.34 -18.48 -19.89
N ASP A 226 16.77 -18.13 -18.74
CA ASP A 226 16.36 -19.10 -17.69
C ASP A 226 15.29 -18.46 -16.79
N GLY A 227 14.61 -19.28 -15.99
CA GLY A 227 13.48 -18.89 -15.16
C GLY A 227 12.21 -19.68 -15.52
N PRO A 228 11.09 -19.43 -14.80
CA PRO A 228 10.96 -18.48 -13.70
C PRO A 228 11.56 -19.00 -12.38
N ARG A 229 12.12 -18.10 -11.56
CA ARG A 229 12.46 -18.37 -10.15
C ARG A 229 11.72 -17.40 -9.24
N ARG A 230 11.04 -17.91 -8.21
CA ARG A 230 10.28 -17.08 -7.27
C ARG A 230 11.11 -16.77 -6.03
N SER A 231 11.24 -15.48 -5.71
CA SER A 231 11.91 -14.98 -4.50
C SER A 231 11.45 -13.55 -4.20
N ASP A 232 11.41 -13.19 -2.92
CA ASP A 232 11.16 -11.81 -2.45
C ASP A 232 9.82 -11.19 -2.91
N GLY A 233 8.85 -12.04 -3.28
CA GLY A 233 7.56 -11.63 -3.82
C GLY A 233 7.58 -11.29 -5.32
N PHE A 234 8.65 -11.62 -6.04
CA PHE A 234 8.79 -11.41 -7.48
C PHE A 234 9.02 -12.73 -8.23
N THR A 235 8.70 -12.72 -9.52
CA THR A 235 9.12 -13.74 -10.47
C THR A 235 10.34 -13.23 -11.22
N TRP A 236 11.47 -13.89 -11.00
CA TRP A 236 12.77 -13.54 -11.55
C TRP A 236 13.06 -14.37 -12.80
N TRP A 237 13.59 -13.68 -13.81
CA TRP A 237 14.00 -14.27 -15.07
C TRP A 237 15.45 -13.88 -15.37
N LEU A 238 16.24 -14.85 -15.80
CA LEU A 238 17.59 -14.63 -16.28
C LEU A 238 17.49 -14.09 -17.71
N VAL A 239 17.98 -12.88 -17.91
CA VAL A 239 17.99 -12.19 -19.19
C VAL A 239 19.43 -12.00 -19.67
N ARG A 240 19.60 -11.89 -20.99
CA ARG A 240 20.88 -11.59 -21.63
C ARG A 240 20.75 -10.34 -22.49
N LEU A 241 21.67 -9.40 -22.31
CA LEU A 241 21.81 -8.23 -23.18
C LEU A 241 22.55 -8.59 -24.48
N THR A 242 22.44 -7.73 -25.48
CA THR A 242 23.09 -7.90 -26.78
C THR A 242 24.62 -7.94 -26.69
N ASP A 243 25.21 -7.32 -25.66
CA ASP A 243 26.64 -7.37 -25.36
C ASP A 243 27.08 -8.67 -24.65
N GLY A 244 26.14 -9.57 -24.36
CA GLY A 244 26.37 -10.85 -23.70
C GLY A 244 26.27 -10.83 -22.18
N THR A 245 26.06 -9.66 -21.56
CA THR A 245 25.87 -9.53 -20.11
C THR A 245 24.64 -10.32 -19.66
N LEU A 246 24.81 -11.10 -18.59
CA LEU A 246 23.75 -11.92 -17.98
C LEU A 246 23.35 -11.36 -16.61
N GLY A 247 22.05 -11.38 -16.31
CA GLY A 247 21.56 -11.10 -14.97
C GLY A 247 20.06 -11.32 -14.83
N TRP A 248 19.56 -11.22 -13.60
CA TRP A 248 18.20 -11.52 -13.24
C TRP A 248 17.38 -10.24 -13.09
N SER A 249 16.24 -10.19 -13.77
CA SER A 249 15.27 -9.09 -13.65
C SER A 249 13.88 -9.65 -13.35
N VAL A 250 13.06 -8.84 -12.70
CA VAL A 250 11.68 -9.21 -12.38
C VAL A 250 10.83 -9.08 -13.65
N ASP A 251 9.80 -9.91 -13.80
CA ASP A 251 8.87 -9.79 -14.94
C ASP A 251 7.83 -8.68 -14.73
N ALA A 252 7.46 -8.41 -13.48
CA ALA A 252 6.51 -7.39 -13.11
C ALA A 252 6.88 -6.65 -11.82
N ILE A 253 6.49 -5.37 -11.74
CA ILE A 253 6.57 -4.52 -10.55
C ILE A 253 5.19 -3.91 -10.34
N ASP A 254 4.66 -3.99 -9.12
CA ASP A 254 3.34 -3.46 -8.75
C ASP A 254 2.19 -3.92 -9.67
N GLY A 255 2.31 -5.12 -10.26
CA GLY A 255 1.33 -5.70 -11.19
C GLY A 255 1.46 -5.25 -12.65
N ALA A 256 2.37 -4.31 -12.95
CA ALA A 256 2.69 -3.91 -14.32
C ALA A 256 3.88 -4.72 -14.86
N LEU A 257 3.77 -5.17 -16.11
CA LEU A 257 4.84 -5.93 -16.76
C LEU A 257 6.03 -5.03 -17.07
N THR A 258 7.20 -5.46 -16.65
CA THR A 258 8.48 -4.80 -16.93
C THR A 258 9.25 -5.47 -18.07
N ILE A 259 8.83 -6.67 -18.48
CA ILE A 259 9.32 -7.38 -19.66
C ILE A 259 8.11 -7.73 -20.52
N VAL A 260 8.11 -7.29 -21.78
CA VAL A 260 7.01 -7.46 -22.74
C VAL A 260 7.53 -8.00 -24.07
N ARG A 261 6.63 -8.52 -24.90
CA ARG A 261 6.97 -8.92 -26.27
C ARG A 261 6.91 -7.74 -27.22
#